data_AF-A0A8J3GL88-F1
#
_entry.id   AF-A0A8J3GL88-F1
#
_cell.length_a   1.000
_cell.length_b   1.000
_cell.length_c   1.000
_cell.angle_alpha   90.00
_cell.angle_beta   90.00
_cell.angle_gamma   90.00
#
_symmetry.space_group_name_H-M   'P 1'
#
loop_
_entity.id
_entity.type
_entity.pdbx_description
1 polymer ?
#
loop_
_entity_poly.entity_id
_entity_poly.type
_entity_poly.pdbx_seq_one_letter_code
_entity_poly.pdbx_strand_id
1 'polypeptide(L)'
;MDTSTPHGELLFSIFGALAQYEQALTRERVIAGLAAAKRRGKRAGQPQALDQEKIDQIIEALEAGVSKSAVCRTFSVARSTLIDTLARIG
;
A
#
# COMPACT_ATOMS: atom_id res chain seq x y z
N MET A 1 36.15 -3.66 -9.21
CA MET A 1 36.65 -2.72 -10.23
C MET A 1 37.51 -1.71 -9.51
N ASP A 2 38.74 -1.52 -9.96
CA ASP A 2 39.62 -0.51 -9.36
C ASP A 2 39.30 0.86 -9.95
N THR A 3 38.59 1.70 -9.18
CA THR A 3 38.18 3.05 -9.59
C THR A 3 39.23 4.12 -9.31
N SER A 4 40.44 3.73 -8.85
CA SER A 4 41.54 4.68 -8.61
C SER A 4 42.29 5.04 -9.91
N THR A 5 42.04 4.32 -11.00
CA THR A 5 42.60 4.60 -12.33
C THR A 5 41.58 5.35 -13.20
N PRO A 6 42.01 6.27 -14.09
CA PRO A 6 41.08 6.98 -14.99
C PRO A 6 40.22 6.05 -15.85
N HIS A 7 40.76 4.88 -16.24
CA HIS A 7 40.00 3.87 -16.98
C HIS A 7 38.93 3.20 -16.13
N GLY A 8 39.26 2.86 -14.87
CA GLY A 8 38.31 2.28 -13.94
C GLY A 8 37.20 3.23 -13.51
N GLU A 9 37.52 4.52 -13.35
CA GLU A 9 36.53 5.57 -13.11
C GLU A 9 35.55 5.69 -14.29
N LEU A 10 36.05 5.76 -15.53
CA LEU A 10 35.22 5.80 -16.73
C LEU A 10 34.25 4.62 -16.81
N LEU A 11 34.75 3.40 -16.63
CA LEU A 11 33.90 2.21 -16.68
C LEU A 11 32.86 2.21 -15.56
N PHE A 12 33.23 2.62 -14.35
CA PHE A 12 32.30 2.75 -13.23
C PHE A 12 31.17 3.75 -13.54
N SER A 13 31.49 4.90 -14.12
CA SER A 13 30.49 5.90 -14.53
C SER A 13 29.54 5.36 -15.61
N ILE A 14 30.06 4.66 -16.61
CA ILE A 14 29.24 4.06 -17.69
C ILE A 14 28.28 3.03 -17.12
N PHE A 15 28.77 2.09 -16.28
CA PHE A 15 27.91 1.08 -15.67
C PHE A 15 26.91 1.69 -14.68
N GLY A 16 27.30 2.74 -13.95
CA GLY A 16 26.39 3.49 -13.10
C GLY A 16 25.24 4.12 -13.89
N ALA A 17 25.54 4.77 -15.02
CA ALA A 17 24.54 5.35 -15.90
C ALA A 17 23.63 4.27 -16.52
N LEU A 18 24.20 3.13 -16.93
CA LEU A 18 23.45 2.00 -17.47
C LEU A 18 22.49 1.42 -16.42
N ALA A 19 22.96 1.20 -15.19
CA ALA A 19 22.13 0.68 -14.10
C ALA A 19 20.95 1.61 -13.78
N GLN A 20 21.18 2.94 -13.80
CA GLN A 20 20.10 3.92 -13.63
C GLN A 20 19.06 3.83 -14.76
N TYR A 21 19.52 3.69 -16.00
CA TYR A 21 18.65 3.52 -17.17
C TYR A 21 17.80 2.24 -17.09
N GLU A 22 18.41 1.11 -16.72
CA GLU A 22 17.69 -0.17 -16.55
C GLU A 22 16.65 -0.10 -15.43
N GLN A 23 16.98 0.58 -14.32
CA GLN A 23 16.04 0.80 -13.23
C GLN A 23 14.85 1.66 -13.67
N ALA A 24 15.10 2.72 -14.44
CA ALA A 24 14.06 3.58 -15.00
C ALA A 24 13.11 2.78 -15.92
N LEU A 25 13.65 2.00 -16.86
CA LEU A 25 12.84 1.13 -17.73
C LEU A 25 12.02 0.10 -16.95
N THR A 26 12.61 -0.50 -15.92
CA THR A 26 11.89 -1.45 -15.06
C THR A 26 10.73 -0.78 -14.35
N ARG A 27 10.94 0.44 -13.83
CA ARG A 27 9.91 1.24 -13.18
C ARG A 27 8.77 1.60 -14.13
N GLU A 28 9.07 2.03 -15.35
CA GLU A 28 8.06 2.32 -16.37
C GLU A 28 7.17 1.10 -16.65
N ARG A 29 7.77 -0.09 -16.80
CA ARG A 29 7.04 -1.34 -17.00
C ARG A 29 6.15 -1.69 -15.81
N VAL A 30 6.63 -1.52 -14.58
CA VAL A 30 5.85 -1.75 -13.36
C VAL A 30 4.64 -0.82 -13.31
N ILE A 31 4.83 0.47 -13.60
CA ILE A 31 3.73 1.46 -13.64
C ILE A 31 2.70 1.08 -14.70
N ALA A 32 3.15 0.72 -15.91
CA ALA A 32 2.26 0.27 -16.97
C ALA A 32 1.46 -1.00 -16.57
N GLY A 33 2.12 -1.94 -15.90
CA GLY A 33 1.50 -3.16 -15.36
C GLY A 33 0.45 -2.86 -14.29
N LEU A 34 0.78 -1.99 -13.33
CA LEU A 34 -0.16 -1.53 -12.29
C LEU A 34 -1.39 -0.83 -12.90
N ALA A 35 -1.17 0.04 -13.90
CA ALA A 35 -2.26 0.70 -14.61
C ALA A 35 -3.17 -0.31 -15.34
N ALA A 36 -2.58 -1.33 -15.97
CA ALA A 36 -3.34 -2.41 -16.60
C ALA A 36 -4.13 -3.25 -15.59
N ALA A 37 -3.54 -3.59 -14.44
CA ALA A 37 -4.21 -4.31 -13.37
C ALA A 37 -5.39 -3.50 -12.79
N LYS A 38 -5.20 -2.19 -12.60
CA LYS A 38 -6.25 -1.27 -12.16
C LYS A 38 -7.42 -1.23 -13.16
N ARG A 39 -7.15 -1.17 -14.47
CA ARG A 39 -8.20 -1.24 -15.51
C ARG A 39 -8.98 -2.56 -15.48
N ARG A 40 -8.35 -3.66 -15.07
CA ARG A 40 -9.00 -4.97 -14.87
C ARG A 40 -9.75 -5.07 -13.54
N GLY A 41 -9.81 -4.01 -12.75
CA GLY A 41 -10.50 -3.99 -11.46
C GLY A 41 -9.75 -4.66 -10.31
N LYS A 42 -8.49 -5.06 -10.49
CA LYS A 42 -7.69 -5.59 -9.38
C LYS A 42 -7.40 -4.47 -8.38
N ARG A 43 -7.82 -4.66 -7.13
CA ARG A 43 -7.45 -3.78 -6.01
C ARG A 43 -6.01 -4.07 -5.60
N ALA A 44 -5.16 -3.04 -5.64
CA ALA A 44 -3.79 -3.09 -5.15
C ALA A 44 -3.72 -2.54 -3.72
N GLY A 45 -2.75 -3.01 -2.93
CA GLY A 45 -2.55 -2.60 -1.54
C GLY A 45 -3.06 -3.62 -0.53
N GLN A 46 -2.97 -3.27 0.76
CA GLN A 46 -3.40 -4.13 1.86
C GLN A 46 -4.92 -4.31 1.81
N PRO A 47 -5.44 -5.56 1.91
CA PRO A 47 -6.86 -5.81 2.07
C PRO A 47 -7.42 -5.09 3.29
N GLN A 48 -8.69 -4.71 3.23
CA GLN A 48 -9.36 -4.14 4.40
C GLN A 48 -9.43 -5.19 5.52
N ALA A 49 -9.18 -4.76 6.75
CA ALA A 49 -9.20 -5.65 7.92
C ALA A 49 -10.61 -6.05 8.37
N LEU A 50 -11.63 -5.31 7.91
CA LEU A 50 -13.04 -5.54 8.23
C LEU A 50 -13.81 -5.76 6.93
N ASP A 51 -14.64 -6.80 6.92
CA ASP A 51 -15.60 -7.05 5.86
C ASP A 51 -16.76 -6.05 5.94
N GLN A 52 -17.42 -5.80 4.81
CA GLN A 52 -18.52 -4.85 4.73
C GLN A 52 -19.66 -5.18 5.70
N GLU A 53 -20.01 -6.47 5.83
CA GLU A 53 -21.07 -6.90 6.75
C GLU A 53 -20.74 -6.58 8.21
N LYS A 54 -19.48 -6.72 8.61
CA LYS A 54 -19.04 -6.34 9.96
C LYS A 54 -19.08 -4.83 10.15
N ILE A 55 -18.74 -4.07 9.11
CA ILE A 55 -18.82 -2.61 9.14
C ILE A 55 -20.27 -2.16 9.36
N ASP A 56 -21.21 -2.75 8.62
CA ASP A 56 -22.63 -2.40 8.73
C ASP A 56 -23.17 -2.70 10.15
N GLN A 57 -22.85 -3.87 10.71
CA GLN A 57 -23.20 -4.23 12.09
C GLN A 57 -22.55 -3.30 13.14
N ILE A 58 -21.31 -2.88 12.89
CA ILE A 58 -20.60 -1.93 13.76
C ILE A 58 -21.28 -0.56 13.73
N ILE A 59 -21.71 -0.08 12.57
CA ILE A 59 -22.40 1.20 12.41
C ILE A 59 -23.75 1.15 13.14
N GLU A 60 -24.53 0.09 12.93
CA GLU A 60 -25.82 -0.11 13.61
C GLU A 60 -25.65 -0.13 15.14
N ALA A 61 -24.64 -0.84 15.66
CA ALA A 61 -24.35 -0.86 17.09
C ALA A 61 -23.97 0.53 17.64
N LEU A 62 -23.20 1.32 16.87
CA LEU A 62 -22.84 2.68 17.27
C LEU A 62 -24.04 3.63 17.25
N GLU A 63 -24.94 3.50 16.27
CA GLU A 63 -26.19 4.27 16.19
C GLU A 63 -27.16 3.90 17.33
N ALA A 64 -27.19 2.64 17.74
CA ALA A 64 -27.91 2.17 18.92
C ALA A 64 -27.30 2.67 20.26
N GLY A 65 -26.23 3.46 20.22
CA GLY A 65 -25.60 4.08 21.38
C GLY A 65 -24.56 3.21 22.10
N VAL A 66 -24.14 2.09 21.51
CA VAL A 66 -23.09 1.24 22.08
C VAL A 66 -21.75 1.99 22.03
N SER A 67 -20.99 1.96 23.13
CA SER A 67 -19.68 2.62 23.17
C SER A 67 -18.68 1.98 22.19
N LYS A 68 -17.82 2.80 21.57
CA LYS A 68 -16.73 2.33 20.69
C LYS A 68 -15.85 1.26 21.36
N SER A 69 -15.62 1.36 22.66
CA SER A 69 -14.86 0.38 23.44
C SER A 69 -15.56 -0.97 23.54
N ALA A 70 -16.89 -0.98 23.69
CA ALA A 70 -17.67 -2.21 23.71
C ALA A 70 -17.70 -2.87 22.33
N VAL A 71 -17.88 -2.09 21.26
CA VAL A 71 -17.80 -2.56 19.87
C VAL A 71 -16.45 -3.23 19.58
N CYS A 72 -15.33 -2.61 19.96
CA CYS A 72 -14.00 -3.20 19.77
C CYS A 72 -13.87 -4.59 20.42
N ARG A 73 -14.46 -4.77 21.62
CA ARG A 73 -14.43 -6.05 22.35
C ARG A 73 -15.34 -7.09 21.69
N THR A 74 -16.56 -6.71 21.34
CA THR A 74 -17.55 -7.60 20.73
C THR A 74 -17.07 -8.13 19.37
N PHE A 75 -16.50 -7.27 18.55
CA PHE A 75 -16.06 -7.64 17.20
C PHE A 75 -14.58 -8.06 17.13
N SER A 76 -13.86 -8.10 18.26
CA SER A 76 -12.41 -8.38 18.32
C SER A 76 -11.58 -7.50 17.39
N VAL A 77 -11.91 -6.20 17.33
CA VAL A 77 -11.26 -5.22 16.45
C VAL A 77 -10.36 -4.31 17.27
N ALA A 78 -9.13 -4.07 16.79
CA ALA A 78 -8.26 -3.09 17.40
C ALA A 78 -8.88 -1.68 17.32
N ARG A 79 -8.74 -0.89 18.39
CA ARG A 79 -9.31 0.46 18.45
C ARG A 79 -8.83 1.35 17.31
N SER A 80 -7.55 1.24 16.92
CA SER A 80 -6.99 1.96 15.77
C SER A 80 -7.72 1.60 14.48
N THR A 81 -7.89 0.31 14.19
CA THR A 81 -8.63 -0.17 13.02
C THR A 81 -10.05 0.36 12.99
N LEU A 82 -10.76 0.37 14.12
CA LEU A 82 -12.11 0.94 14.19
C LEU A 82 -12.12 2.45 13.86
N ILE A 83 -11.19 3.23 14.44
CA ILE A 83 -11.09 4.66 14.20
C ILE A 83 -10.76 4.96 12.73
N ASP A 84 -9.75 4.28 12.17
CA ASP A 84 -9.32 4.44 10.77
C ASP A 84 -10.42 4.05 9.79
N THR A 85 -11.21 3.02 10.13
CA THR A 85 -12.34 2.57 9.30
C THR A 85 -13.46 3.61 9.32
N LEU A 86 -13.83 4.13 10.50
CA LEU A 86 -14.87 5.16 10.60
C LEU A 86 -14.48 6.46 9.88
N ALA A 87 -13.20 6.87 9.97
CA ALA A 87 -12.68 8.06 9.28
C ALA A 87 -12.57 7.91 7.75
N ARG A 88 -12.68 6.69 7.21
CA ARG A 88 -12.71 6.43 5.76
C ARG A 88 -14.12 6.43 5.18
N ILE A 89 -15.13 6.18 6.01
CA ILE A 89 -16.55 6.04 5.59
C ILE A 89 -17.30 7.36 5.77
N GLY A 90 -16.96 8.15 6.80
CA GLY A 90 -17.42 9.53 6.96
C GLY A 90 -16.48 10.53 6.30
#